data_AF-W6ZH97-F1
#
_entry.id   AF-W6ZH97-F1
#
_cell.length_a   1.000
_cell.length_b   1.000
_cell.length_c   1.000
_cell.angle_alpha   90.00
_cell.angle_beta   90.00
_cell.angle_gamma   90.00
#
_symmetry.space_group_name_H-M   'P 1'
#
loop_
_entity.id
_entity.type
_entity.pdbx_description
1 polymer ?
#
loop_
_entity_poly.entity_id
_entity_poly.type
_entity_poly.pdbx_seq_one_letter_code
_entity_poly.pdbx_strand_id
1 'polypeptide(L)'
;MFNALLLASLPVLLCQATYLDPSLLQQKPLMHGIPSDILSDVTILPLTLYLPSNTENQLNKHFHYTFSSPTNNPTPLSRLQNSAAVHATHYEHSRISIAIPLDAARTGTVSFSSPTSSSVQDTTATHMTWISQNPWDVDMHYIPLLDGGVRKGGMISMSIESAILDFNTAFITLPAGLWDVVVLATQPVLKPSWGQEKGQEVMSVECEARKRFPDLVFGMEDESEIVVGPKQYVLQRGEECVLLVRKAEEGDEERVGLGWAVARGREVVFDWQEGRIGLGEFEG
;
A
#
# COMPACT_ATOMS: atom_id res chain seq x y z
N MET A 1 -6.70 25.65 70.14
CA MET A 1 -8.06 25.81 70.70
C MET A 1 -9.06 25.41 69.62
N PHE A 2 -10.00 24.54 70.00
CA PHE A 2 -11.27 24.10 69.35
C PHE A 2 -12.03 25.25 68.64
N ASN A 3 -12.98 25.11 67.70
CA ASN A 3 -13.81 24.04 67.12
C ASN A 3 -14.32 24.59 65.75
N ALA A 4 -14.38 23.84 64.65
CA ALA A 4 -15.51 23.02 64.17
C ALA A 4 -16.86 23.77 63.99
N LEU A 5 -17.30 23.91 62.73
CA LEU A 5 -18.71 23.80 62.35
C LEU A 5 -18.83 23.32 60.89
N LEU A 6 -19.30 22.07 60.79
CA LEU A 6 -19.82 21.41 59.60
C LEU A 6 -21.05 22.14 59.06
N LEU A 7 -21.17 22.21 57.73
CA LEU A 7 -22.46 22.23 57.05
C LEU A 7 -22.38 21.34 55.82
N ALA A 8 -22.99 20.16 55.95
CA ALA A 8 -23.30 19.24 54.89
C ALA A 8 -24.78 19.42 54.52
N SER A 9 -25.09 19.51 53.22
CA SER A 9 -26.30 18.93 52.61
C SER A 9 -26.38 19.21 51.10
N LEU A 10 -26.41 18.09 50.36
CA LEU A 10 -26.81 17.74 48.96
C LEU A 10 -28.01 18.51 48.34
N PRO A 11 -28.45 18.27 47.07
CA PRO A 11 -28.11 17.19 46.10
C PRO A 11 -27.81 17.66 44.63
N VAL A 12 -27.03 16.91 43.84
CA VAL A 12 -27.51 15.98 42.78
C VAL A 12 -28.79 16.45 42.08
N LEU A 13 -28.67 17.03 40.87
CA LEU A 13 -29.65 16.98 39.76
C LEU A 13 -29.22 17.96 38.65
N LEU A 14 -28.27 17.55 37.81
CA LEU A 14 -28.06 18.13 36.46
C LEU A 14 -27.53 17.03 35.52
N CYS A 15 -28.14 15.84 35.58
CA CYS A 15 -28.16 14.93 34.45
C CYS A 15 -29.42 15.27 33.66
N GLN A 16 -29.30 16.20 32.71
CA GLN A 16 -30.32 16.34 31.68
C GLN A 16 -30.22 15.12 30.77
N ALA A 17 -31.14 14.20 30.98
CA ALA A 17 -31.46 13.15 30.04
C ALA A 17 -32.04 13.81 28.77
N THR A 18 -31.24 13.91 27.71
CA THR A 18 -31.79 13.97 26.35
C THR A 18 -32.30 12.57 26.03
N TYR A 19 -33.57 12.35 26.33
CA TYR A 19 -34.32 11.18 25.90
C TYR A 19 -34.44 11.24 24.37
N LEU A 20 -33.47 10.67 23.67
CA LEU A 20 -33.56 10.41 22.24
C LEU A 20 -34.49 9.21 22.06
N ASP A 21 -35.62 9.47 21.41
CA ASP A 21 -36.60 8.46 21.02
C ASP A 21 -35.91 7.36 20.19
N PRO A 22 -35.94 6.08 20.61
CA PRO A 22 -35.33 4.98 19.87
C PRO A 22 -35.89 4.80 18.46
N SER A 23 -37.08 5.34 18.16
CA SER A 23 -37.67 5.31 16.81
C SER A 23 -37.00 6.27 15.83
N LEU A 24 -36.22 7.25 16.30
CA LEU A 24 -35.45 8.17 15.46
C LEU A 24 -34.11 7.59 14.99
N LEU A 25 -33.61 6.51 15.61
CA LEU A 25 -32.40 5.80 15.16
C LEU A 25 -32.63 4.94 13.90
N GLN A 26 -33.87 4.79 13.44
CA GLN A 26 -34.20 4.06 12.21
C GLN A 26 -34.58 4.97 11.04
N GLN A 27 -34.43 6.29 11.16
CA GLN A 27 -34.59 7.17 10.01
C GLN A 27 -33.36 7.05 9.10
N LYS A 28 -33.43 6.12 8.15
CA LYS A 28 -32.57 6.12 6.96
C LYS A 28 -32.68 7.52 6.35
N PRO A 29 -31.57 8.27 6.18
CA PRO A 29 -31.66 9.62 5.64
C PRO A 29 -32.37 9.57 4.29
N LEU A 30 -33.47 10.30 4.17
CA LEU A 30 -34.19 10.52 2.91
C LEU A 30 -33.27 11.38 2.03
N MET A 31 -32.41 10.72 1.27
CA MET A 31 -31.71 11.30 0.14
C MET A 31 -32.76 11.66 -0.90
N HIS A 32 -33.23 12.91 -0.85
CA HIS A 32 -34.02 13.50 -1.92
C HIS A 32 -33.13 13.64 -3.17
N GLY A 33 -33.42 12.81 -4.17
CA GLY A 33 -33.32 13.12 -5.59
C GLY A 33 -32.04 13.80 -6.07
N ILE A 34 -30.93 13.08 -6.04
CA ILE A 34 -29.88 13.28 -7.04
C ILE A 34 -30.20 12.29 -8.18
N PRO A 35 -30.31 12.73 -9.45
CA PRO A 35 -30.57 11.84 -10.56
C PRO A 35 -29.51 10.74 -10.61
N SER A 36 -29.98 9.50 -10.71
CA SER A 36 -29.20 8.25 -10.72
C SER A 36 -28.28 8.07 -11.93
N ASP A 37 -28.19 9.06 -12.83
CA ASP A 37 -27.37 9.04 -14.05
C ASP A 37 -25.98 9.68 -13.87
N ILE A 38 -25.60 10.09 -12.65
CA ILE A 38 -24.28 10.72 -12.34
C ILE A 38 -23.51 9.94 -11.26
N LEU A 39 -23.85 8.66 -11.03
CA LEU A 39 -23.50 7.95 -9.80
C LEU A 39 -22.57 6.74 -9.95
N SER A 40 -21.77 6.64 -11.02
CA SER A 40 -20.76 5.56 -11.09
C SER A 40 -19.51 5.90 -11.92
N ASP A 41 -18.95 7.10 -11.79
CA ASP A 41 -17.68 7.44 -12.46
C ASP A 41 -16.44 6.85 -11.73
N VAL A 42 -16.63 6.31 -10.52
CA VAL A 42 -15.55 5.70 -9.72
C VAL A 42 -15.99 4.35 -9.18
N THR A 43 -15.27 3.29 -9.56
CA THR A 43 -15.44 1.95 -9.00
C THR A 43 -14.36 1.73 -7.93
N ILE A 44 -14.75 1.44 -6.69
CA ILE A 44 -13.82 1.15 -5.58
C ILE A 44 -13.94 -0.32 -5.17
N LEU A 45 -12.83 -1.05 -5.21
CA LEU A 45 -12.73 -2.44 -4.81
C LEU A 45 -11.86 -2.59 -3.55
N PRO A 46 -12.31 -3.32 -2.52
CA PRO A 46 -11.50 -3.62 -1.35
C PRO A 46 -10.38 -4.62 -1.68
N LEU A 47 -9.19 -4.35 -1.14
CA LEU A 47 -7.98 -5.13 -1.32
C LEU A 47 -7.55 -5.73 0.03
N THR A 48 -7.64 -7.04 0.17
CA THR A 48 -7.32 -7.73 1.44
C THR A 48 -6.14 -8.67 1.28
N LEU A 49 -5.22 -8.65 2.25
CA LEU A 49 -4.14 -9.62 2.38
C LEU A 49 -4.56 -10.87 3.17
N TYR A 50 -5.72 -10.80 3.83
CA TYR A 50 -6.32 -11.90 4.58
C TYR A 50 -7.34 -12.64 3.73
N LEU A 51 -7.34 -13.97 3.83
CA LEU A 51 -8.38 -14.80 3.25
C LEU A 51 -9.55 -14.89 4.25
N PRO A 52 -10.81 -14.71 3.79
CA PRO A 52 -11.96 -15.02 4.62
C PRO A 52 -12.04 -16.53 4.80
N SER A 53 -11.45 -17.03 5.89
CA SER A 53 -11.62 -18.41 6.33
C SER A 53 -12.64 -18.44 7.47
N ASN A 54 -13.47 -19.49 7.53
CA ASN A 54 -14.65 -19.57 8.40
C ASN A 54 -14.36 -19.50 9.91
N THR A 55 -13.09 -19.45 10.34
CA THR A 55 -12.74 -19.50 11.77
C THR A 55 -11.60 -18.59 12.22
N GLU A 56 -10.88 -17.87 11.35
CA GLU A 56 -9.92 -16.83 11.76
C GLU A 56 -9.40 -16.09 10.51
N ASN A 57 -9.14 -14.78 10.63
CA ASN A 57 -8.46 -13.99 9.60
C ASN A 57 -7.03 -14.51 9.44
N GLN A 58 -6.82 -15.46 8.53
CA GLN A 58 -5.50 -15.99 8.22
C GLN A 58 -4.88 -15.16 7.08
N LEU A 59 -3.72 -14.57 7.36
CA LEU A 59 -2.92 -13.87 6.36
C LEU A 59 -2.64 -14.84 5.21
N ASN A 60 -2.82 -14.38 3.97
CA ASN A 60 -2.51 -15.16 2.78
C ASN A 60 -1.05 -15.62 2.86
N LYS A 61 -0.87 -16.94 2.86
CA LYS A 61 0.45 -17.58 3.02
C LYS A 61 1.42 -17.23 1.92
N HIS A 62 0.92 -16.79 0.77
CA HIS A 62 1.73 -16.39 -0.38
C HIS A 62 1.94 -14.87 -0.46
N PHE A 63 1.46 -14.12 0.53
CA PHE A 63 1.56 -12.66 0.54
C PHE A 63 0.95 -12.01 -0.71
N HIS A 64 -0.13 -12.58 -1.25
CA HIS A 64 -0.87 -11.99 -2.38
C HIS A 64 -2.10 -11.24 -1.88
N TYR A 65 -2.25 -10.01 -2.35
CA TYR A 65 -3.49 -9.28 -2.21
C TYR A 65 -4.57 -9.86 -3.14
N THR A 66 -5.80 -9.89 -2.65
CA THR A 66 -6.97 -10.36 -3.41
C THR A 66 -8.10 -9.34 -3.31
N PHE A 67 -8.90 -9.23 -4.37
CA PHE A 67 -10.15 -8.47 -4.33
C PHE A 67 -11.18 -9.21 -3.46
N SER A 68 -11.81 -8.53 -2.50
CA SER A 68 -12.71 -9.20 -1.53
C SER A 68 -14.09 -9.56 -2.09
N SER A 69 -14.40 -9.24 -3.35
CA SER A 69 -15.70 -9.52 -3.98
C SER A 69 -15.53 -10.17 -5.35
N PRO A 70 -16.37 -11.18 -5.70
CA PRO A 70 -16.45 -11.71 -7.06
C PRO A 70 -17.13 -10.68 -7.95
N THR A 71 -16.41 -9.63 -8.32
CA THR A 71 -16.78 -8.85 -9.50
C THR A 71 -16.59 -9.74 -10.72
N ASN A 72 -17.49 -9.65 -11.69
CA ASN A 72 -17.35 -10.38 -12.95
C ASN A 72 -16.11 -9.83 -13.68
N ASN A 73 -14.97 -10.52 -13.54
CA ASN A 73 -13.67 -10.23 -14.18
C ASN A 73 -12.99 -8.89 -13.83
N PRO A 74 -12.52 -8.66 -12.59
CA PRO A 74 -11.55 -7.59 -12.36
C PRO A 74 -10.24 -7.93 -13.08
N THR A 75 -9.58 -6.91 -13.63
CA THR A 75 -8.21 -7.05 -14.14
C THR A 75 -7.32 -7.54 -12.99
N PRO A 76 -6.61 -8.67 -13.14
CA PRO A 76 -5.70 -9.13 -12.10
C PRO A 76 -4.68 -8.04 -11.73
N LEU A 77 -4.25 -7.97 -10.46
CA LEU A 77 -3.23 -7.02 -10.00
C LEU A 77 -1.97 -7.04 -10.88
N SER A 78 -1.60 -8.22 -11.40
CA SER A 78 -0.51 -8.43 -12.36
C SER A 78 -0.58 -7.60 -13.62
N ARG A 79 -1.80 -7.26 -14.03
CA ARG A 79 -2.08 -6.63 -15.33
C ARG A 79 -2.48 -5.18 -15.20
N LEU A 80 -2.54 -4.63 -13.97
CA LEU A 80 -2.95 -3.24 -13.76
C LEU A 80 -1.95 -2.23 -14.31
N GLN A 81 -0.68 -2.59 -14.47
CA GLN A 81 0.32 -1.73 -15.12
C GLN A 81 0.23 -1.77 -16.64
N ASN A 82 -0.35 -2.83 -17.19
CA ASN A 82 -0.42 -3.00 -18.63
C ASN A 82 -1.61 -2.19 -19.15
N SER A 83 -1.33 -1.02 -19.71
CA SER A 83 -2.34 -0.11 -20.26
C SER A 83 -3.26 -0.82 -21.24
N ALA A 84 -2.74 -1.68 -22.12
CA ALA A 84 -3.53 -2.44 -23.08
C ALA A 84 -4.47 -3.46 -22.40
N ALA A 85 -4.02 -4.13 -21.33
CA ALA A 85 -4.85 -5.05 -20.57
C ALA A 85 -5.96 -4.31 -19.81
N VAL A 86 -5.65 -3.14 -19.24
CA VAL A 86 -6.64 -2.28 -18.56
C VAL A 86 -7.63 -1.69 -19.57
N HIS A 87 -7.18 -1.20 -20.73
CA HIS A 87 -8.08 -0.70 -21.78
C HIS A 87 -9.00 -1.79 -22.35
N ALA A 88 -8.54 -3.04 -22.39
CA ALA A 88 -9.35 -4.17 -22.86
C ALA A 88 -10.48 -4.56 -21.89
N THR A 89 -10.34 -4.28 -20.59
CA THR A 89 -11.29 -4.69 -19.53
C THR A 89 -12.06 -3.52 -18.91
N HIS A 90 -11.47 -2.32 -18.92
CA HIS A 90 -11.96 -1.11 -18.27
C HIS A 90 -11.83 0.11 -19.20
N TYR A 91 -12.32 -0.01 -20.44
CA TYR A 91 -12.20 1.01 -21.50
C TYR A 91 -12.61 2.44 -21.06
N GLU A 92 -13.50 2.57 -20.08
CA GLU A 92 -14.03 3.86 -19.59
C GLU A 92 -13.16 4.52 -18.51
N HIS A 93 -12.21 3.79 -17.91
CA HIS A 93 -11.35 4.30 -16.84
C HIS A 93 -9.95 4.58 -17.36
N SER A 94 -9.47 5.80 -17.19
CA SER A 94 -8.11 6.22 -17.56
C SER A 94 -7.22 6.48 -16.35
N ARG A 95 -7.72 6.20 -15.14
CA ARG A 95 -6.95 6.26 -13.91
C ARG A 95 -7.26 5.07 -13.00
N ILE A 96 -6.21 4.46 -12.45
CA ILE A 96 -6.32 3.48 -11.36
C ILE A 96 -5.50 3.99 -10.19
N SER A 97 -6.08 3.98 -8.99
CA SER A 97 -5.34 4.23 -7.75
C SER A 97 -5.33 2.96 -6.89
N ILE A 98 -4.17 2.61 -6.35
CA ILE A 98 -3.95 1.49 -5.44
C ILE A 98 -3.42 2.05 -4.13
N ALA A 99 -4.21 1.97 -3.08
CA ALA A 99 -3.84 2.42 -1.75
C ALA A 99 -3.66 1.21 -0.82
N ILE A 100 -2.43 0.92 -0.41
CA ILE A 100 -2.11 -0.21 0.47
C ILE A 100 -1.75 0.33 1.86
N PRO A 101 -2.48 0.00 2.93
CA PRO A 101 -2.16 0.49 4.27
C PRO A 101 -0.85 -0.12 4.79
N LEU A 102 -0.18 0.60 5.70
CA LEU A 102 0.99 0.05 6.39
C LEU A 102 0.60 -1.14 7.28
N ASP A 103 -0.53 -1.06 7.97
CA ASP A 103 -1.05 -2.17 8.75
C ASP A 103 -1.74 -3.17 7.83
N ALA A 104 -1.17 -4.37 7.72
CA ALA A 104 -1.73 -5.45 6.90
C ALA A 104 -3.13 -5.88 7.37
N ALA A 105 -3.49 -5.67 8.64
CA ALA A 105 -4.82 -5.96 9.16
C ALA A 105 -5.90 -5.03 8.59
N ARG A 106 -5.51 -3.87 8.05
CA ARG A 106 -6.43 -2.94 7.39
C ARG A 106 -6.62 -3.34 5.93
N THR A 107 -7.83 -3.10 5.44
CA THR A 107 -8.19 -3.31 4.03
C THR A 107 -7.65 -2.15 3.21
N GLY A 108 -6.90 -2.46 2.15
CA GLY A 108 -6.52 -1.47 1.13
C GLY A 108 -7.64 -1.27 0.12
N THR A 109 -7.40 -0.40 -0.84
CA THR A 109 -8.39 -0.07 -1.87
C THR A 109 -7.75 0.02 -3.24
N VAL A 110 -8.48 -0.43 -4.26
CA VAL A 110 -8.20 -0.13 -5.65
C VAL A 110 -9.37 0.65 -6.19
N SER A 111 -9.15 1.87 -6.69
CA SER A 111 -10.17 2.66 -7.37
C SER A 111 -9.87 2.75 -8.87
N PHE A 112 -10.93 2.75 -9.66
CA PHE A 112 -10.90 2.98 -11.10
C PHE A 112 -11.73 4.24 -11.34
N SER A 113 -11.16 5.27 -11.95
CA SER A 113 -11.87 6.52 -12.25
C SER A 113 -11.67 6.98 -13.69
N SER A 114 -12.64 7.76 -14.17
CA SER A 114 -12.58 8.47 -15.44
C SER A 114 -12.09 9.91 -15.21
N PRO A 115 -11.38 10.53 -16.15
CA PRO A 115 -10.68 11.80 -15.88
C PRO A 115 -11.61 13.02 -15.86
N THR A 116 -12.85 12.89 -16.34
CA THR A 116 -13.86 13.95 -16.33
C THR A 116 -14.58 14.10 -14.98
N SER A 117 -14.26 13.27 -13.98
CA SER A 117 -14.79 13.37 -12.60
C SER A 117 -14.19 14.59 -11.87
N SER A 118 -14.59 15.78 -12.30
CA SER A 118 -14.08 17.08 -11.83
C SER A 118 -14.36 17.43 -10.34
N SER A 119 -14.92 16.53 -9.53
CA SER A 119 -15.43 16.85 -8.20
C SER A 119 -14.70 16.20 -7.02
N VAL A 120 -13.74 15.30 -7.24
CA VAL A 120 -13.02 14.65 -6.13
C VAL A 120 -11.52 14.71 -6.40
N GLN A 121 -10.76 15.16 -5.40
CA GLN A 121 -9.32 14.90 -5.36
C GLN A 121 -9.17 13.37 -5.36
N ASP A 122 -8.97 12.79 -6.54
CA ASP A 122 -8.87 11.34 -6.79
C ASP A 122 -7.69 10.66 -6.07
N THR A 123 -6.90 11.45 -5.34
CA THR A 123 -5.75 11.00 -4.56
C THR A 123 -5.98 11.30 -3.09
N THR A 124 -5.82 10.28 -2.25
CA THR A 124 -5.74 10.42 -0.80
C THR A 124 -4.34 10.80 -0.32
N ALA A 125 -3.34 10.73 -1.19
CA ALA A 125 -1.98 11.11 -0.88
C ALA A 125 -1.79 12.62 -0.65
N THR A 126 -0.94 12.96 0.32
CA THR A 126 -0.61 14.34 0.68
C THR A 126 0.40 14.98 -0.27
N HIS A 127 1.30 14.17 -0.81
CA HIS A 127 2.30 14.55 -1.79
C HIS A 127 2.52 13.39 -2.75
N MET A 128 2.54 13.67 -4.05
CA MET A 128 2.68 12.66 -5.10
C MET A 128 3.93 12.95 -5.92
N THR A 129 4.81 11.98 -6.02
CA THR A 129 5.92 11.98 -6.98
C THR A 129 5.38 11.41 -8.29
N TRP A 130 5.36 12.23 -9.34
CA TRP A 130 4.89 11.83 -10.66
C TRP A 130 6.06 11.48 -11.57
N ILE A 131 5.96 10.30 -12.18
CA ILE A 131 6.94 9.76 -13.11
C ILE A 131 6.27 9.75 -14.48
N SER A 132 6.81 10.53 -15.42
CA SER A 132 6.33 10.56 -16.80
C SER A 132 6.56 9.21 -17.47
N GLN A 133 5.57 8.76 -18.23
CA GLN A 133 5.50 7.47 -18.89
C GLN A 133 4.83 7.65 -20.25
N ASN A 134 5.33 7.00 -21.30
CA ASN A 134 4.68 7.11 -22.61
C ASN A 134 3.55 6.08 -22.72
N PRO A 135 2.25 6.45 -22.69
CA PRO A 135 1.10 5.53 -22.69
C PRO A 135 1.07 4.52 -23.85
N TRP A 136 1.82 4.82 -24.91
CA TRP A 136 1.87 4.06 -26.15
C TRP A 136 3.13 3.19 -26.26
N ASP A 137 4.02 3.23 -25.27
CA ASP A 137 5.21 2.38 -25.24
C ASP A 137 4.83 0.97 -24.75
N VAL A 138 5.25 -0.05 -25.48
CA VAL A 138 5.06 -1.44 -25.04
C VAL A 138 5.94 -1.78 -23.83
N ASP A 139 7.02 -1.02 -23.64
CA ASP A 139 7.97 -1.13 -22.53
C ASP A 139 7.58 -0.22 -21.34
N MET A 140 6.33 0.26 -21.28
CA MET A 140 5.75 0.99 -20.13
C MET A 140 5.83 0.26 -18.77
N HIS A 141 6.30 -0.97 -18.76
CA HIS A 141 6.48 -1.78 -17.56
C HIS A 141 7.72 -1.32 -16.76
N TYR A 142 8.58 -0.48 -17.35
CA TYR A 142 9.82 -0.01 -16.74
C TYR A 142 9.74 1.46 -16.30
N ILE A 143 10.24 1.72 -15.10
CA ILE A 143 10.56 3.05 -14.58
C ILE A 143 12.06 3.25 -14.82
N PRO A 144 12.49 4.23 -15.62
CA PRO A 144 13.91 4.50 -15.82
C PRO A 144 14.52 4.97 -14.50
N LEU A 145 15.64 4.35 -14.13
CA LEU A 145 16.42 4.69 -12.95
C LEU A 145 17.82 5.16 -13.36
N LEU A 146 18.42 5.97 -12.51
CA LEU A 146 19.84 6.36 -12.62
C LEU A 146 20.70 5.48 -11.71
N ASP A 147 20.25 5.32 -10.46
CA ASP A 147 20.93 4.53 -9.46
C ASP A 147 19.95 3.90 -8.46
N GLY A 148 20.46 2.94 -7.70
CA GLY A 148 19.82 2.50 -6.48
C GLY A 148 20.81 2.42 -5.34
N GLY A 149 20.33 2.63 -4.13
CA GLY A 149 21.18 2.64 -2.95
C GLY A 149 20.47 2.29 -1.65
N VAL A 150 21.29 2.08 -0.63
CA VAL A 150 20.89 1.82 0.74
C VAL A 150 21.39 2.98 1.61
N ARG A 151 20.47 3.69 2.26
CA ARG A 151 20.75 4.94 2.98
C ARG A 151 20.53 4.82 4.49
N LYS A 152 21.58 5.03 5.29
CA LYS A 152 21.54 5.15 6.75
C LYS A 152 22.71 5.99 7.28
N GLY A 153 22.54 7.31 7.38
CA GLY A 153 23.61 8.24 7.77
C GLY A 153 24.67 8.48 6.69
N GLY A 154 24.82 7.55 5.74
CA GLY A 154 25.45 7.70 4.43
C GLY A 154 24.69 6.85 3.41
N MET A 155 25.08 6.94 2.14
CA MET A 155 24.47 6.17 1.04
C MET A 155 25.51 5.26 0.40
N ILE A 156 25.17 3.98 0.26
CA ILE A 156 25.90 3.03 -0.59
C ILE A 156 25.03 2.84 -1.82
N SER A 157 25.51 3.24 -2.99
CA SER A 157 24.74 3.18 -4.24
C SER A 157 25.50 2.46 -5.34
N MET A 158 24.75 2.03 -6.35
CA MET A 158 25.24 1.46 -7.60
C MET A 158 24.34 1.88 -8.75
N SER A 159 24.86 1.81 -9.98
CA SER A 159 24.07 2.05 -11.19
C SER A 159 22.96 1.01 -11.31
N ILE A 160 21.75 1.45 -11.63
CA ILE A 160 20.58 0.61 -11.92
C ILE A 160 19.86 1.25 -13.09
N GLU A 161 19.55 0.49 -14.13
CA GLU A 161 18.98 1.06 -15.36
C GLU A 161 17.47 1.28 -15.24
N SER A 162 16.78 0.35 -14.58
CA SER A 162 15.32 0.39 -14.51
C SER A 162 14.74 -0.34 -13.31
N ALA A 163 13.51 0.03 -12.96
CA ALA A 163 12.67 -0.71 -12.05
C ALA A 163 11.39 -1.20 -12.75
N ILE A 164 10.89 -2.35 -12.33
CA ILE A 164 9.59 -2.89 -12.74
C ILE A 164 8.70 -2.87 -11.52
N LEU A 165 7.55 -2.21 -11.58
CA LEU A 165 6.53 -2.41 -10.53
C LEU A 165 5.96 -3.82 -10.73
N ASP A 166 5.75 -4.61 -9.69
CA ASP A 166 5.06 -5.91 -9.80
C ASP A 166 4.17 -6.17 -8.57
N PHE A 167 2.90 -5.79 -8.67
CA PHE A 167 1.95 -5.97 -7.57
C PHE A 167 1.57 -7.43 -7.29
N ASN A 168 2.09 -8.41 -8.05
CA ASN A 168 1.89 -9.82 -7.73
C ASN A 168 2.78 -10.28 -6.60
N THR A 169 3.99 -9.74 -6.51
CA THR A 169 4.95 -10.14 -5.50
C THR A 169 4.92 -9.16 -4.34
N ALA A 170 5.07 -9.68 -3.13
CA ALA A 170 5.28 -8.86 -1.95
C ALA A 170 6.67 -8.25 -1.88
N PHE A 171 7.61 -8.80 -2.65
CA PHE A 171 9.03 -8.57 -2.42
C PHE A 171 9.58 -7.49 -3.32
N ILE A 172 10.47 -6.69 -2.76
CA ILE A 172 11.39 -5.85 -3.54
C ILE A 172 12.59 -6.71 -3.90
N THR A 173 12.85 -6.92 -5.19
CA THR A 173 14.04 -7.65 -5.65
C THR A 173 15.16 -6.66 -5.95
N LEU A 174 16.33 -6.92 -5.35
CA LEU A 174 17.50 -6.05 -5.45
C LEU A 174 18.67 -6.77 -6.12
N PRO A 175 19.49 -6.05 -6.91
CA PRO A 175 20.79 -6.53 -7.34
C PRO A 175 21.65 -7.02 -6.17
N ALA A 176 22.55 -7.96 -6.44
CA ALA A 176 23.37 -8.63 -5.43
C ALA A 176 24.09 -7.64 -4.49
N GLY A 177 24.65 -6.56 -5.03
CA GLY A 177 25.36 -5.54 -4.25
C GLY A 177 24.48 -4.85 -3.21
N LEU A 178 23.29 -4.39 -3.58
CA LEU A 178 22.36 -3.77 -2.64
C LEU A 178 21.76 -4.78 -1.67
N TRP A 179 21.46 -5.99 -2.17
CA TRP A 179 20.97 -7.10 -1.37
C TRP A 179 21.90 -7.42 -0.20
N ASP A 180 23.20 -7.55 -0.46
CA ASP A 180 24.20 -7.88 0.57
C ASP A 180 24.26 -6.81 1.66
N VAL A 181 24.13 -5.54 1.29
CA VAL A 181 24.10 -4.42 2.25
C VAL A 181 22.84 -4.49 3.12
N VAL A 182 21.67 -4.77 2.53
CA VAL A 182 20.41 -4.93 3.27
C VAL A 182 20.52 -6.10 4.25
N VAL A 183 20.97 -7.27 3.78
CA VAL A 183 21.13 -8.46 4.62
C VAL A 183 22.09 -8.20 5.78
N LEU A 184 23.21 -7.52 5.53
CA LEU A 184 24.17 -7.16 6.58
C LEU A 184 23.56 -6.21 7.62
N ALA A 185 22.75 -5.25 7.17
CA ALA A 185 22.10 -4.27 8.02
C ALA A 185 20.91 -4.84 8.83
N THR A 186 20.17 -5.79 8.26
CA THR A 186 18.95 -6.34 8.88
C THR A 186 19.17 -7.68 9.58
N GLN A 187 20.28 -8.36 9.30
CA GLN A 187 20.66 -9.68 9.86
C GLN A 187 19.48 -10.67 9.88
N PRO A 188 18.85 -10.94 8.72
CA PRO A 188 17.68 -11.77 8.68
C PRO A 188 18.01 -13.22 9.04
N VAL A 189 17.09 -13.86 9.76
CA VAL A 189 17.14 -15.30 10.05
C VAL A 189 16.15 -16.00 9.14
N LEU A 190 16.64 -17.00 8.40
CA LEU A 190 15.77 -17.89 7.62
C LEU A 190 14.92 -18.70 8.58
N LYS A 191 13.60 -18.54 8.49
CA LYS A 191 12.64 -19.39 9.18
C LYS A 191 11.93 -20.27 8.16
N PRO A 192 11.71 -21.57 8.47
CA PRO A 192 10.80 -22.38 7.69
C PRO A 192 9.43 -21.69 7.71
N SER A 193 8.88 -21.41 6.54
CA SER A 193 7.63 -20.68 6.45
C SER A 193 6.49 -21.53 7.01
N TRP A 194 5.69 -20.94 7.89
CA TRP A 194 4.56 -21.63 8.52
C TRP A 194 3.49 -21.92 7.46
N GLY A 195 3.53 -23.14 6.92
CA GLY A 195 2.47 -23.70 6.09
C GLY A 195 2.50 -23.31 4.61
N GLN A 196 3.62 -22.82 4.06
CA GLN A 196 3.82 -22.86 2.61
C GLN A 196 4.29 -24.28 2.21
N GLU A 197 4.03 -24.66 0.97
CA GLU A 197 4.64 -25.85 0.38
C GLU A 197 6.17 -25.75 0.47
N LYS A 198 6.85 -26.90 0.61
CA LYS A 198 8.32 -26.96 0.69
C LYS A 198 8.96 -26.10 -0.40
N GLY A 199 9.69 -25.05 -0.04
CA GLY A 199 10.55 -24.31 -0.96
C GLY A 199 10.53 -22.78 -0.88
N GLN A 200 9.56 -22.15 -0.20
CA GLN A 200 9.61 -20.70 0.03
C GLN A 200 10.08 -20.40 1.45
N GLU A 201 11.34 -19.98 1.57
CA GLU A 201 11.91 -19.52 2.83
C GLU A 201 11.50 -18.07 3.07
N VAL A 202 11.14 -17.76 4.32
CA VAL A 202 10.81 -16.38 4.72
C VAL A 202 11.91 -15.88 5.64
N MET A 203 12.41 -14.69 5.33
CA MET A 203 13.42 -14.02 6.13
C MET A 203 12.76 -13.24 7.25
N SER A 204 13.04 -13.62 8.50
CA SER A 204 12.54 -12.94 9.68
C SER A 204 13.60 -12.01 10.26
N VAL A 205 13.19 -10.86 10.75
CA VAL A 205 14.05 -9.84 11.36
C VAL A 205 13.51 -9.47 12.74
N GLU A 206 14.35 -8.88 13.59
CA GLU A 206 13.93 -8.35 14.89
C GLU A 206 13.02 -7.12 14.70
N CYS A 207 11.79 -7.16 15.24
CA CYS A 207 10.83 -6.06 15.10
C CYS A 207 11.32 -4.74 15.70
N GLU A 208 11.98 -4.79 16.86
CA GLU A 208 12.50 -3.60 17.55
C GLU A 208 13.66 -2.94 16.78
N ALA A 209 14.39 -3.72 15.98
CA ALA A 209 15.47 -3.22 15.16
C ALA A 209 14.99 -2.41 13.93
N ARG A 210 13.68 -2.42 13.61
CA ARG A 210 13.12 -1.74 12.43
C ARG A 210 13.52 -0.28 12.30
N LYS A 211 13.64 0.46 13.40
CA LYS A 211 14.05 1.88 13.40
C LYS A 211 15.51 2.09 12.95
N ARG A 212 16.34 1.06 13.07
CA ARG A 212 17.78 1.08 12.74
C ARG A 212 18.04 0.65 11.30
N PHE A 213 17.09 0.01 10.64
CA PHE A 213 17.25 -0.42 9.25
C PHE A 213 17.36 0.78 8.29
N PRO A 214 18.02 0.59 7.13
CA PRO A 214 18.26 1.64 6.15
C PRO A 214 17.02 1.91 5.28
N ASP A 215 16.99 3.05 4.61
CA ASP A 215 16.05 3.27 3.51
C ASP A 215 16.62 2.68 2.21
N LEU A 216 15.77 2.11 1.36
CA LEU A 216 16.12 1.82 -0.04
C LEU A 216 15.81 3.07 -0.86
N VAL A 217 16.68 3.44 -1.76
CA VAL A 217 16.59 4.69 -2.53
C VAL A 217 16.81 4.37 -3.98
N PHE A 218 15.95 4.85 -4.86
CA PHE A 218 16.10 4.69 -6.30
C PHE A 218 16.03 6.08 -6.93
N GLY A 219 17.17 6.54 -7.45
CA GLY A 219 17.29 7.84 -8.09
C GLY A 219 16.75 7.81 -9.53
N MET A 220 16.09 8.90 -9.93
CA MET A 220 15.57 9.12 -11.29
C MET A 220 16.32 10.28 -11.97
N GLU A 221 16.17 10.41 -13.30
CA GLU A 221 16.92 11.40 -14.09
C GLU A 221 16.62 12.87 -13.72
N ASP A 222 15.43 13.14 -13.21
CA ASP A 222 14.96 14.48 -12.83
C ASP A 222 15.32 14.87 -11.39
N GLU A 223 16.33 14.21 -10.81
CA GLU A 223 16.77 14.36 -9.41
C GLU A 223 15.73 13.93 -8.37
N SER A 224 14.60 13.37 -8.79
CA SER A 224 13.62 12.80 -7.88
C SER A 224 14.02 11.39 -7.42
N GLU A 225 13.52 10.97 -6.25
CA GLU A 225 13.88 9.69 -5.64
C GLU A 225 12.63 8.90 -5.23
N ILE A 226 12.64 7.60 -5.48
CA ILE A 226 11.74 6.66 -4.82
C ILE A 226 12.43 6.17 -3.55
N VAL A 227 11.96 6.65 -2.39
CA VAL A 227 12.51 6.23 -1.08
C VAL A 227 11.61 5.18 -0.47
N VAL A 228 12.11 3.99 -0.15
CA VAL A 228 11.36 2.90 0.49
C VAL A 228 11.90 2.66 1.89
N GLY A 229 11.14 3.09 2.89
CA GLY A 229 11.55 2.98 4.29
C GLY A 229 11.35 1.59 4.88
N PRO A 230 11.94 1.32 6.07
CA PRO A 230 11.75 0.06 6.78
C PRO A 230 10.29 -0.28 7.11
N LYS A 231 9.41 0.73 7.24
CA LYS A 231 7.98 0.49 7.49
C LYS A 231 7.31 -0.21 6.31
N GLN A 232 7.81 0.01 5.10
CA GLN A 232 7.31 -0.56 3.86
C GLN A 232 7.86 -1.96 3.61
N TYR A 233 9.18 -2.15 3.68
CA TYR A 233 9.76 -3.46 3.35
C TYR A 233 9.87 -4.41 4.57
N VAL A 234 9.51 -3.99 5.78
CA VAL A 234 9.34 -4.89 6.95
C VAL A 234 7.87 -5.01 7.32
N LEU A 235 7.33 -6.22 7.21
CA LEU A 235 5.96 -6.55 7.56
C LEU A 235 5.91 -7.18 8.95
N GLN A 236 5.18 -6.54 9.86
CA GLN A 236 4.90 -7.11 11.18
C GLN A 236 3.64 -7.97 11.13
N ARG A 237 3.74 -9.21 11.61
CA ARG A 237 2.65 -10.19 11.73
C ARG A 237 2.65 -10.74 13.15
N GLY A 238 1.81 -10.16 14.00
CA GLY A 238 1.84 -10.45 15.44
C GLY A 238 3.19 -10.06 16.03
N GLU A 239 3.91 -11.04 16.58
CA GLU A 239 5.24 -10.86 17.18
C GLU A 239 6.39 -11.05 16.18
N GLU A 240 6.11 -11.51 14.96
CA GLU A 240 7.13 -11.75 13.95
C GLU A 240 7.22 -10.59 12.97
N CYS A 241 8.45 -10.21 12.59
CA CYS A 241 8.69 -9.29 11.50
C CYS A 241 9.35 -10.04 10.33
N VAL A 242 8.81 -9.81 9.14
CA VAL A 242 9.21 -10.44 7.89
C VAL A 242 9.84 -9.38 6.98
N LEU A 243 10.99 -9.72 6.41
CA LEU A 243 11.69 -8.90 5.41
C LEU A 243 11.08 -9.19 4.03
N LEU A 244 10.51 -8.15 3.41
CA LEU A 244 9.92 -8.16 2.08
C LEU A 244 10.93 -7.68 1.02
N VAL A 245 12.19 -8.09 1.17
CA VAL A 245 13.26 -7.84 0.21
C VAL A 245 13.86 -9.18 -0.18
N ARG A 246 14.24 -9.34 -1.45
CA ARG A 246 14.90 -10.54 -1.99
C ARG A 246 16.05 -10.16 -2.90
N LYS A 247 16.98 -11.08 -3.08
CA LYS A 247 17.99 -11.00 -4.14
C LYS A 247 17.32 -11.22 -5.50
N ALA A 248 17.71 -10.44 -6.50
CA ALA A 248 17.35 -10.70 -7.89
C ALA A 248 17.96 -12.02 -8.38
N GLU A 249 17.35 -12.63 -9.40
CA GLU A 249 17.88 -13.83 -10.05
C GLU A 249 19.13 -13.48 -10.89
N GLU A 250 19.93 -14.51 -11.19
CA GLU A 250 21.14 -14.34 -12.00
C GLU A 250 20.75 -13.86 -13.41
N GLY A 251 21.28 -12.69 -13.82
CA GLY A 251 20.95 -12.04 -15.09
C GLY A 251 20.05 -10.80 -14.97
N ASP A 252 19.45 -10.55 -13.80
CA ASP A 252 18.63 -9.35 -13.53
C ASP A 252 19.36 -8.31 -12.65
N GLU A 253 20.71 -8.28 -12.70
CA GLU A 253 21.51 -7.42 -11.81
C GLU A 253 21.40 -5.91 -12.13
N GLU A 254 20.89 -5.56 -13.31
CA GLU A 254 20.70 -4.18 -13.76
C GLU A 254 19.30 -3.64 -13.47
N ARG A 255 18.42 -4.47 -12.89
CA ARG A 255 17.01 -4.16 -12.65
C ARG A 255 16.59 -4.34 -11.20
N VAL A 256 15.59 -3.58 -10.80
CA VAL A 256 14.91 -3.70 -9.50
C VAL A 256 13.46 -4.08 -9.72
N GLY A 257 12.99 -5.13 -9.04
CA GLY A 257 11.57 -5.44 -8.97
C GLY A 257 10.96 -4.75 -7.75
N LEU A 258 9.98 -3.90 -7.97
CA LEU A 258 9.24 -3.18 -6.95
C LEU A 258 7.90 -3.87 -6.71
N GLY A 259 7.92 -4.87 -5.82
CA GLY A 259 6.72 -5.53 -5.34
C GLY A 259 5.76 -4.60 -4.61
N TRP A 260 4.58 -5.09 -4.22
CA TRP A 260 3.59 -4.28 -3.50
C TRP A 260 4.08 -3.74 -2.15
N ALA A 261 5.18 -4.26 -1.60
CA ALA A 261 5.84 -3.67 -0.43
C ALA A 261 6.17 -2.19 -0.63
N VAL A 262 6.55 -1.76 -1.85
CA VAL A 262 6.82 -0.34 -2.16
C VAL A 262 5.61 0.56 -1.93
N ALA A 263 4.41 0.01 -2.12
CA ALA A 263 3.15 0.73 -2.04
C ALA A 263 2.53 0.73 -0.64
N ARG A 264 3.10 0.01 0.34
CA ARG A 264 2.57 0.04 1.71
C ARG A 264 2.70 1.44 2.32
N GLY A 265 1.63 1.95 2.91
CA GLY A 265 1.52 3.34 3.36
C GLY A 265 1.51 4.35 2.22
N ARG A 266 1.30 3.90 0.99
CA ARG A 266 1.32 4.74 -0.20
C ARG A 266 0.15 4.47 -1.12
N GLU A 267 -0.21 5.52 -1.83
CA GLU A 267 -1.10 5.48 -2.96
C GLU A 267 -0.25 5.43 -4.22
N VAL A 268 -0.49 4.44 -5.06
CA VAL A 268 0.11 4.32 -6.39
C VAL A 268 -0.96 4.60 -7.43
N VAL A 269 -0.75 5.62 -8.25
CA VAL A 269 -1.70 6.06 -9.26
C VAL A 269 -1.14 5.79 -10.64
N PHE A 270 -1.89 5.09 -11.48
CA PHE A 270 -1.64 4.99 -12.90
C PHE A 270 -2.59 5.94 -13.61
N ASP A 271 -2.05 6.94 -14.31
CA ASP A 271 -2.82 7.95 -15.05
C ASP A 271 -2.40 7.86 -16.52
N TRP A 272 -3.09 7.01 -17.29
CA TRP A 272 -2.73 6.76 -18.70
C TRP A 272 -3.07 7.92 -19.62
N GLN A 273 -4.06 8.73 -19.25
CA GLN A 273 -4.40 9.90 -20.05
C GLN A 273 -3.27 10.92 -20.03
N GLU A 274 -2.72 11.18 -18.84
CA GLU A 274 -1.59 12.09 -18.66
C GLU A 274 -0.23 11.41 -18.88
N GLY A 275 -0.22 10.09 -19.13
CA GLY A 275 1.00 9.32 -19.33
C GLY A 275 1.93 9.41 -18.12
N ARG A 276 1.46 9.04 -16.93
CA ARG A 276 2.27 9.13 -15.72
C ARG A 276 1.89 8.12 -14.64
N ILE A 277 2.85 7.82 -13.78
CA ILE A 277 2.67 7.03 -12.56
C ILE A 277 2.94 7.93 -11.36
N GLY A 278 2.04 7.95 -10.40
CA GLY A 278 2.17 8.67 -9.14
C GLY A 278 2.50 7.72 -7.99
N LEU A 279 3.44 8.09 -7.13
CA LEU A 279 3.64 7.45 -5.83
C LEU A 279 3.55 8.51 -4.73
N GLY A 280 2.64 8.34 -3.79
CA GLY A 280 2.39 9.33 -2.76
C GLY A 280 2.08 8.75 -1.40
N GLU A 281 2.46 9.46 -0.34
CA GLU A 281 2.19 9.02 1.03
C GLU A 281 0.75 9.36 1.42
N PHE A 282 0.03 8.37 1.94
CA PHE A 282 -1.32 8.56 2.48
C PHE A 282 -1.39 8.01 3.91
N GLU A 283 -2.15 8.69 4.77
CA GLU A 283 -2.40 8.25 6.15
C GLU A 283 -3.49 7.17 6.15
N GLY A 284 -3.07 5.98 5.73
CA GLY A 284 -3.90 4.82 5.46
C GLY A 284 -4.28 3.98 6.64
#